data_AF-A0A7C1W0B5-F1
#
_entry.id   AF-A0A7C1W0B5-F1
#
_cell.length_a   1.000
_cell.length_b   1.000
_cell.length_c   1.000
_cell.angle_alpha   90.00
_cell.angle_beta   90.00
_cell.angle_gamma   90.00
#
_symmetry.space_group_name_H-M   'P 1'
#
loop_
_entity.id
_entity.type
_entity.pdbx_description
1 polymer ?
#
loop_
_entity_poly.entity_id
_entity_poly.type
_entity_poly.pdbx_seq_one_letter_code
_entity_poly.pdbx_strand_id
1 'polypeptide(L)' 'MDVLIGKKGAMAYVLAVVTGFNAENEVVIKARGRNISKAVDVAEIIRNRFLQEAKV' A
#
# COMPACT_ATOMS: atom_id res chain seq x y z
N MET A 1 -7.39 -5.39 6.52
CA MET A 1 -6.38 -4.73 7.38
C MET A 1 -6.14 -3.30 6.93
N ASP A 2 -5.93 -2.35 7.85
CA ASP A 2 -5.65 -0.94 7.51
C ASP A 2 -4.13 -0.62 7.54
N VAL A 3 -3.60 0.03 6.50
CA VAL A 3 -2.22 0.53 6.44
C VAL A 3 -2.21 2.06 6.42
N LEU A 4 -1.67 2.67 7.49
CA LEU A 4 -1.59 4.11 7.67
C LEU A 4 -0.30 4.70 7.08
N ILE A 5 -0.42 5.52 6.04
CA ILE A 5 0.73 6.14 5.37
C ILE A 5 1.16 7.43 6.08
N GLY A 6 2.40 7.40 6.56
CA GLY A 6 3.05 8.49 7.29
C GLY A 6 4.42 8.88 6.72
N LYS A 7 5.38 9.12 7.62
CA LYS A 7 6.71 9.66 7.27
C LYS A 7 7.72 8.62 6.77
N LYS A 8 7.51 7.32 7.01
CA LYS A 8 8.41 6.25 6.50
C LYS A 8 8.52 6.29 4.96
N GLY A 9 9.56 5.65 4.43
CA GLY A 9 9.74 5.48 2.99
C GLY A 9 8.65 4.60 2.38
N ALA A 10 8.37 4.77 1.08
CA ALA A 10 7.31 4.06 0.37
C ALA A 10 7.45 2.53 0.47
N MET A 11 8.67 2.01 0.29
CA MET A 11 8.94 0.56 0.33
C MET A 11 8.60 -0.11 1.66
N ALA A 12 8.69 0.60 2.79
CA ALA A 12 8.30 0.06 4.08
C ALA A 12 6.80 -0.22 4.15
N TYR A 13 5.98 0.61 3.49
CA TYR A 13 4.53 0.39 3.39
C TYR A 13 4.18 -0.65 2.34
N VAL A 14 4.91 -0.69 1.21
CA VAL A 14 4.75 -1.75 0.21
C VAL A 14 4.91 -3.13 0.84
N LEU A 15 5.97 -3.33 1.62
CA LEU A 15 6.18 -4.59 2.34
C LEU A 15 5.01 -4.90 3.30
N ALA A 16 4.57 -3.92 4.08
CA ALA A 16 3.45 -4.10 5.00
C ALA A 16 2.15 -4.49 4.29
N VAL A 17 1.87 -3.90 3.12
CA VAL A 17 0.68 -4.26 2.32
C VAL A 17 0.84 -5.66 1.73
N VAL A 18 1.99 -6.03 1.18
CA VAL A 18 2.21 -7.38 0.64
C VAL A 18 2.08 -8.45 1.74
N THR A 19 2.66 -8.22 2.92
CA THR A 19 2.51 -9.13 4.06
C THR A 19 1.07 -9.20 4.55
N GLY A 20 0.37 -8.07 4.62
CA GLY A 20 -1.05 -8.02 4.97
C GLY A 20 -1.92 -8.74 3.95
N PHE A 21 -1.62 -8.61 2.66
CA PHE A 21 -2.37 -9.24 1.58
C PHE A 21 -2.22 -10.77 1.55
N ASN A 22 -1.07 -11.28 2.00
CA ASN A 22 -0.88 -12.73 2.18
C ASN A 22 -1.71 -13.30 3.34
N ALA A 23 -2.14 -12.47 4.30
CA ALA A 23 -2.96 -12.87 5.43
C ALA A 23 -4.46 -12.62 5.19
N GLU A 24 -4.80 -11.56 4.45
CA GLU A 24 -6.16 -11.13 4.14
C GLU A 24 -6.26 -10.71 2.67
N ASN A 25 -7.34 -11.09 1.97
CA ASN A 25 -7.51 -10.73 0.54
C ASN A 25 -7.82 -9.23 0.30
N GLU A 26 -7.94 -8.43 1.36
CA GLU A 26 -8.27 -7.01 1.29
C GLU A 26 -7.43 -6.18 2.27
N VAL A 27 -6.76 -5.16 1.73
CA VAL A 27 -5.96 -4.21 2.50
C VAL A 27 -6.36 -2.79 2.13
N VAL A 28 -6.67 -1.96 3.13
CA VAL A 28 -7.10 -0.59 2.94
C VAL A 28 -5.95 0.37 3.26
N ILE A 29 -5.52 1.14 2.26
CA ILE A 29 -4.47 2.14 2.44
C ILE A 29 -5.12 3.48 2.82
N LYS A 30 -4.75 4.03 3.98
CA LYS A 30 -5.29 5.29 4.50
C LYS A 30 -4.19 6.34 4.60
N ALA A 31 -4.45 7.53 4.09
CA ALA A 31 -3.52 8.65 4.10
C ALA A 31 -4.25 10.00 4.18
N ARG A 32 -3.53 11.06 4.56
CA ARG A 32 -4.06 12.42 4.63
C ARG A 32 -3.03 13.48 4.23
N GLY A 33 -3.52 14.59 3.68
CA GLY A 33 -2.70 15.74 3.27
C GLY A 33 -1.60 15.33 2.29
N ARG A 34 -0.38 15.81 2.51
CA ARG A 34 0.78 15.55 1.63
C ARG A 34 1.13 14.07 1.43
N ASN A 35 0.66 13.17 2.30
CA ASN A 35 0.97 11.74 2.21
C ASN A 35 0.04 10.99 1.25
N ILE A 36 -1.00 11.63 0.71
CA ILE A 36 -1.92 11.00 -0.24
C ILE A 36 -1.17 10.56 -1.50
N SER A 37 -0.30 11.42 -2.07
CA SER A 37 0.52 11.05 -3.22
C SER A 37 1.39 9.82 -2.93
N LYS A 38 1.99 9.74 -1.73
CA LYS A 38 2.76 8.56 -1.31
C LYS A 38 1.90 7.31 -1.22
N ALA A 39 0.64 7.42 -0.80
CA ALA A 39 -0.27 6.28 -0.76
C ALA A 39 -0.60 5.75 -2.16
N VAL A 40 -0.80 6.66 -3.11
CA VAL A 40 -0.99 6.33 -4.53
C VAL A 40 0.27 5.64 -5.08
N ASP A 41 1.46 6.18 -4.80
CA ASP A 41 2.73 5.58 -5.23
C ASP A 41 2.87 4.14 -4.69
N VAL A 42 2.50 3.91 -3.43
CA VAL A 42 2.54 2.57 -2.81
C VAL A 42 1.56 1.63 -3.53
N ALA A 43 0.33 2.06 -3.79
CA ALA A 43 -0.66 1.26 -4.50
C ALA A 43 -0.21 0.89 -5.93
N GLU A 44 0.36 1.86 -6.66
CA GLU A 44 0.90 1.65 -8.00
C GLU A 44 2.11 0.69 -8.01
N ILE A 45 3.02 0.80 -7.04
CA ILE A 45 4.15 -0.13 -6.93
C ILE A 45 3.66 -1.55 -6.71
N ILE A 46 2.66 -1.73 -5.82
CA ILE A 46 2.10 -3.04 -5.51
C ILE A 46 1.44 -3.64 -6.77
N ARG A 47 0.58 -2.89 -7.43
CA ARG A 47 -0.11 -3.32 -8.65
C ARG A 47 0.87 -3.71 -9.76
N ASN A 48 1.92 -2.91 -9.98
CA ASN A 48 2.81 -3.14 -11.12
C ASN A 48 3.87 -4.23 -10.85
N ARG A 49 4.31 -4.40 -9.59
CA ARG A 49 5.48 -5.25 -9.29
C ARG A 49 5.19 -6.48 -8.44
N PHE A 50 4.07 -6.55 -7.72
CA PHE A 50 3.83 -7.60 -6.73
C PHE A 50 2.51 -8.32 -6.90
N LEU A 51 1.42 -7.58 -7.14
CA LEU A 51 0.06 -8.11 -7.22
C LEU A 51 -0.62 -7.58 -8.48
N GLN A 52 -0.24 -8.11 -9.64
CA GLN A 52 -0.69 -7.64 -10.95
C GLN A 52 -2.20 -7.76 -11.17
N GLU A 53 -2.86 -8.64 -10.40
CA GLU A 53 -4.31 -8.86 -10.45
C GLU A 53 -5.08 -8.09 -9.36
N ALA A 54 -4.38 -7.33 -8.50
CA ALA A 54 -5.04 -6.54 -7.47
C ALA A 54 -5.81 -5.36 -8.07
N LYS A 55 -7.05 -5.18 -7.61
CA LYS A 55 -7.90 -4.02 -7.95
C LYS A 55 -7.64 -2.90 -6.93
N VAL A 56 -7.35 -1.70 -7.44
CA VAL A 56 -7.10 -0.47 -6.64
C VAL A 56 -8.33 0.41 -6.66
#